data_AF-A0A6H9FTJ4-F1
#
_entry.id   AF-A0A6H9FTJ4-F1
#
_cell.length_a   1.000
_cell.length_b   1.000
_cell.length_c   1.000
_cell.angle_alpha   90.00
_cell.angle_beta   90.00
_cell.angle_gamma   90.00
#
_symmetry.space_group_name_H-M   'P 1'
#
loop_
_entity.id
_entity.type
_entity.pdbx_description
1 polymer ?
#
loop_
_entity_poly.entity_id
_entity_poly.type
_entity_poly.pdbx_seq_one_letter_code
_entity_poly.pdbx_strand_id
1 'polypeptide(L)'
;MKKILLTLNFFFVTAPVLSQVPIDPLKLPDSEAGSYVYTLGIGYSPDGQRKEFLDFFDGNYLNITETNNTFNFLISASYSFNKHIAIYGNISPFLSIEEKKTDFVDTLTTTRNTNTDVTGGLSLEYRFAPDAVLDPRLSVGVSYPFGVNVQTSATLLKDPVILLGSLGYAKSLDNNGEDTLVFGLGTGFIANEHINFSATANHIVPLENSSFSTTIISFRTGYNLDQAGKSEIGFKTILSFNSRETKVGFSLEYGGRGRLGQVNTDAEIDNNESEKKPQDSTPSESPSNSQKPLPTQSSNNNSNPSVSNNNSVVLTPNNSDKNKTLEESIQELYRLIEAKDRQIEQLQQQINSLEEKLNKQEK
;
A
#
# COMPACT_ATOMS: atom_id res chain seq x y z
N MET A 1 3.77 52.38 12.05
CA MET A 1 3.60 51.22 12.96
C MET A 1 3.72 49.96 12.13
N LYS A 2 4.65 49.08 12.52
CA LYS A 2 5.07 47.89 11.75
C LYS A 2 3.92 46.89 11.65
N LYS A 3 3.54 46.49 10.44
CA LYS A 3 2.67 45.33 10.21
C LYS A 3 3.50 44.09 10.55
N ILE A 4 3.19 43.47 11.69
CA ILE A 4 3.72 42.16 12.06
C ILE A 4 2.97 41.14 11.20
N LEU A 5 3.61 40.72 10.12
CA LEU A 5 3.18 39.57 9.34
C LEU A 5 3.63 38.34 10.14
N LEU A 6 2.75 37.76 10.95
CA LEU A 6 3.03 36.54 11.69
C LEU A 6 2.77 35.35 10.76
N THR A 7 3.75 35.03 9.91
CA THR A 7 3.78 33.79 9.13
C THR A 7 4.06 32.63 10.07
N LEU A 8 3.00 32.09 10.67
CA LEU A 8 3.05 30.87 11.45
C LEU A 8 3.04 29.68 10.47
N ASN A 9 4.22 29.32 9.97
CA ASN A 9 4.41 28.06 9.25
C ASN A 9 4.25 26.92 10.26
N PHE A 10 3.07 26.32 10.32
CA PHE A 10 2.91 25.01 10.93
C PHE A 10 3.59 23.99 10.02
N PHE A 11 4.77 23.55 10.42
CA PHE A 11 5.44 22.38 9.86
C PHE A 11 4.55 21.16 10.11
N PHE A 12 3.75 20.78 9.12
CA PHE A 12 3.39 19.39 8.98
C PHE A 12 4.67 18.67 8.60
N VAL A 13 5.29 18.03 9.59
CA VAL A 13 6.34 17.06 9.35
C VAL A 13 5.69 15.95 8.54
N THR A 14 5.83 16.03 7.23
CA THR A 14 5.86 14.85 6.39
C THR A 14 7.05 14.07 6.90
N ALA A 15 6.81 13.19 7.89
CA ALA A 15 7.81 12.19 8.22
C ALA A 15 8.11 11.53 6.87
N PRO A 16 9.37 11.57 6.38
CA PRO A 16 9.68 10.91 5.12
C PRO A 16 9.12 9.50 5.27
N VAL A 17 8.28 9.06 4.32
CA VAL A 17 7.90 7.65 4.32
C VAL A 17 9.20 6.92 4.04
N LEU A 18 9.76 6.42 5.13
CA LEU A 18 10.98 5.65 5.11
C LEU A 18 10.68 4.51 4.15
N SER A 19 11.57 4.22 3.19
CA SER A 19 11.44 3.02 2.34
C SER A 19 11.76 1.76 3.17
N GLN A 20 11.30 1.74 4.40
CA GLN A 20 11.48 0.67 5.35
C GLN A 20 10.55 -0.45 4.94
N VAL A 21 11.11 -1.65 4.96
CA VAL A 21 10.36 -2.88 4.80
C VAL A 21 9.23 -2.87 5.84
N PRO A 22 7.99 -3.26 5.49
CA PRO A 22 6.86 -3.18 6.38
C PRO A 22 7.21 -3.77 7.73
N ILE A 23 7.06 -2.97 8.79
CA ILE A 23 7.17 -3.44 10.17
C ILE A 23 5.84 -4.11 10.52
N ASP A 24 5.40 -5.08 9.71
CA ASP A 24 4.25 -5.93 10.02
C ASP A 24 4.77 -7.37 10.08
N PRO A 25 4.85 -7.97 11.28
CA PRO A 25 5.44 -9.28 11.48
C PRO A 25 4.72 -10.38 10.68
N LEU A 26 3.49 -10.15 10.21
CA LEU A 26 2.67 -11.12 9.47
C LEU A 26 2.71 -10.94 7.95
N LYS A 27 3.29 -9.84 7.45
CA LYS A 27 3.43 -9.53 6.02
C LYS A 27 4.86 -9.68 5.51
N LEU A 28 5.68 -10.46 6.21
CA LEU A 28 7.03 -10.76 5.74
C LEU A 28 6.93 -11.55 4.41
N PRO A 29 7.76 -11.22 3.41
CA PRO A 29 7.81 -11.99 2.16
C PRO A 29 8.20 -13.44 2.47
N ASP A 30 7.51 -14.39 1.83
CA ASP A 30 7.98 -15.76 1.84
C ASP A 30 9.42 -15.82 1.31
N SER A 31 10.22 -16.68 1.94
CA SER A 31 11.66 -16.82 1.64
C SER A 31 11.93 -17.51 0.30
N GLU A 32 10.90 -17.96 -0.40
CA GLU A 32 11.08 -18.72 -1.63
C GLU A 32 11.35 -17.81 -2.82
N ALA A 33 12.16 -18.30 -3.75
CA ALA A 33 12.42 -17.60 -5.00
C ALA A 33 11.11 -17.44 -5.78
N GLY A 34 10.85 -16.21 -6.23
CA GLY A 34 9.65 -15.85 -6.97
C GLY A 34 8.49 -15.40 -6.08
N SER A 35 8.64 -15.40 -4.75
CA SER A 35 7.59 -14.94 -3.84
C SER A 35 7.37 -13.43 -3.95
N TYR A 36 6.12 -13.01 -3.91
CA TYR A 36 5.73 -11.61 -3.91
C TYR A 36 4.67 -11.34 -2.84
N VAL A 37 4.67 -10.10 -2.34
CA VAL A 37 3.64 -9.57 -1.45
C VAL A 37 3.28 -8.19 -1.94
N TYR A 38 2.00 -7.83 -1.91
CA TYR A 38 1.55 -6.47 -2.18
C TYR A 38 0.54 -6.03 -1.13
N THR A 39 0.43 -4.72 -0.93
CA THR A 39 -0.59 -4.10 -0.07
C THR A 39 -1.07 -2.81 -0.70
N LEU A 40 -2.39 -2.68 -0.79
CA LEU A 40 -3.11 -1.47 -1.11
C LEU A 40 -3.79 -0.99 0.18
N GLY A 41 -3.71 0.29 0.50
CA GLY A 41 -4.28 0.83 1.72
C GLY A 41 -4.91 2.20 1.51
N ILE A 42 -5.95 2.48 2.29
CA ILE A 42 -6.51 3.82 2.48
C ILE A 42 -6.62 4.08 3.97
N GLY A 43 -6.10 5.22 4.41
CA GLY A 43 -6.20 5.65 5.79
C GLY A 43 -6.74 7.06 5.92
N TYR A 44 -7.27 7.32 7.11
CA TYR A 44 -7.88 8.56 7.52
C TYR A 44 -7.43 8.87 8.95
N SER A 45 -6.89 10.06 9.15
CA SER A 45 -6.44 10.56 10.46
C SER A 45 -6.98 11.96 10.68
N PRO A 46 -8.10 12.11 11.42
CA PRO A 46 -8.57 13.42 11.84
C PRO A 46 -7.70 13.99 12.96
N ASP A 47 -7.62 15.30 13.00
CA ASP A 47 -7.01 16.08 14.06
C ASP A 47 -7.82 17.37 14.26
N GLY A 48 -7.84 17.87 15.49
CA GLY A 48 -8.60 19.06 15.79
C GLY A 48 -8.26 19.68 17.13
N GLN A 49 -8.20 21.00 17.16
CA GLN A 49 -7.94 21.77 18.36
C GLN A 49 -8.90 22.95 18.45
N ARG A 50 -9.33 23.24 19.68
CA ARG A 50 -10.04 24.47 20.02
C ARG A 50 -9.17 25.26 20.99
N LYS A 51 -8.85 26.49 20.61
CA LYS A 51 -8.08 27.45 21.39
C LYS A 51 -8.96 28.63 21.71
N GLU A 52 -9.01 29.00 22.98
CA GLU A 52 -9.79 30.13 23.47
C GLU A 52 -8.82 31.15 24.04
N PHE A 53 -8.93 32.39 23.58
CA PHE A 53 -8.12 33.50 24.06
C PHE A 53 -9.04 34.58 24.62
N LEU A 54 -8.62 35.15 25.75
CA LEU A 54 -9.21 36.38 26.27
C LEU A 54 -8.32 37.53 25.82
N ASP A 55 -8.90 38.50 25.11
CA ASP A 55 -8.22 39.76 24.87
C ASP A 55 -8.22 40.58 26.16
N PHE A 56 -7.05 40.72 26.77
CA PHE A 56 -6.89 41.43 28.05
C PHE A 56 -7.14 42.94 27.94
N PHE A 57 -7.15 43.51 26.73
CA PHE A 57 -7.35 44.94 26.53
C PHE A 57 -8.82 45.31 26.40
N ASP A 58 -9.60 44.50 25.67
CA ASP A 58 -11.01 44.81 25.37
C ASP A 58 -12.01 43.85 26.05
N GLY A 59 -11.53 42.83 26.78
CA GLY A 59 -12.37 41.82 27.46
C GLY A 59 -13.10 40.86 26.51
N ASN A 60 -12.73 40.90 25.24
CA ASN A 60 -13.35 40.15 24.15
C ASN A 60 -12.81 38.72 24.05
N TYR A 61 -13.66 37.77 23.67
CA TYR A 61 -13.28 36.38 23.46
C TYR A 61 -12.93 36.12 22.01
N LEU A 62 -11.79 35.47 21.78
CA LEU A 62 -11.36 34.95 20.48
C LEU A 62 -11.37 33.42 20.55
N ASN A 63 -12.23 32.80 19.75
CA ASN A 63 -12.29 31.35 19.62
C ASN A 63 -11.68 30.92 18.29
N ILE A 64 -10.64 30.10 18.34
CA ILE A 64 -10.03 29.48 17.15
C ILE A 64 -10.31 28.00 17.20
N THR A 65 -10.99 27.48 16.18
CA THR A 65 -11.14 26.03 15.96
C THR A 65 -10.37 25.66 14.70
N GLU A 66 -9.39 24.79 14.85
CA GLU A 66 -8.58 24.24 13.76
C GLU A 66 -8.95 22.77 13.63
N THR A 67 -9.34 22.33 12.43
CA THR A 67 -9.53 20.91 12.11
C THR A 67 -8.66 20.54 10.92
N ASN A 68 -8.06 19.36 10.98
CA ASN A 68 -7.27 18.83 9.88
C ASN A 68 -7.71 17.40 9.60
N ASN A 69 -8.03 17.12 8.34
CA ASN A 69 -8.47 15.82 7.88
C ASN A 69 -7.42 15.29 6.92
N THR A 70 -6.64 14.31 7.34
CA THR A 70 -5.61 13.70 6.51
C THR A 70 -6.08 12.37 5.96
N PHE A 71 -5.99 12.20 4.65
CA PHE A 71 -6.21 10.95 3.94
C PHE A 71 -4.88 10.47 3.38
N ASN A 72 -4.54 9.21 3.60
CA ASN A 72 -3.35 8.59 3.03
C ASN A 72 -3.78 7.40 2.16
N PHE A 73 -3.14 7.25 1.01
CA PHE A 73 -3.23 6.04 0.21
C PHE A 73 -1.89 5.35 0.27
N LEU A 74 -1.86 4.02 0.31
CA LEU A 74 -0.64 3.23 0.34
C LEU A 74 -0.69 2.22 -0.80
N ILE A 75 0.38 2.17 -1.59
CA ILE A 75 0.63 1.10 -2.53
C ILE A 75 2.02 0.59 -2.19
N SER A 76 2.15 -0.70 -1.89
CA SER A 76 3.45 -1.30 -1.63
C SER A 76 3.53 -2.70 -2.21
N ALA A 77 4.72 -3.09 -2.62
CA ALA A 77 5.01 -4.40 -3.16
C ALA A 77 6.43 -4.82 -2.79
N SER A 78 6.62 -6.11 -2.57
CA SER A 78 7.92 -6.74 -2.43
C SER A 78 8.03 -7.97 -3.31
N TYR A 79 9.24 -8.24 -3.78
CA TYR A 79 9.57 -9.43 -4.57
C TYR A 79 10.86 -10.06 -4.05
N SER A 80 10.81 -11.36 -3.74
CA SER A 80 11.94 -12.17 -3.32
C SER A 80 12.60 -12.83 -4.52
N PHE A 81 13.83 -12.41 -4.85
CA PHE A 81 14.62 -13.07 -5.89
C PHE A 81 15.06 -14.46 -5.44
N ASN A 82 15.42 -14.58 -4.16
CA ASN A 82 15.81 -15.82 -3.50
C ASN A 82 15.66 -15.65 -1.97
N LYS A 83 16.09 -16.67 -1.21
CA LYS A 83 16.05 -16.66 0.27
C LYS A 83 16.78 -15.49 0.93
N HIS A 84 17.76 -14.89 0.28
CA HIS A 84 18.64 -13.88 0.84
C HIS A 84 18.34 -12.47 0.31
N ILE A 85 17.75 -12.32 -0.88
CA ILE A 85 17.63 -11.03 -1.55
C ILE A 85 16.18 -10.77 -1.93
N ALA A 86 15.67 -9.62 -1.50
CA ALA A 86 14.36 -9.11 -1.89
C ALA A 86 14.45 -7.62 -2.26
N ILE A 87 13.52 -7.17 -3.10
CA ILE A 87 13.29 -5.75 -3.37
C ILE A 87 11.92 -5.37 -2.82
N TYR A 88 11.83 -4.17 -2.26
CA TYR A 88 10.60 -3.59 -1.73
C TYR A 88 10.43 -2.19 -2.30
N GLY A 89 9.21 -1.87 -2.70
CA GLY A 89 8.84 -0.54 -3.19
C GLY A 89 7.51 -0.10 -2.62
N ASN A 90 7.37 1.20 -2.38
CA ASN A 90 6.14 1.80 -1.89
C ASN A 90 5.90 3.20 -2.47
N ILE A 91 4.63 3.57 -2.57
CA ILE A 91 4.16 4.91 -2.92
C ILE A 91 3.01 5.23 -1.98
N SER A 92 3.04 6.41 -1.38
CA SER A 92 2.07 6.87 -0.41
C SER A 92 1.68 8.33 -0.64
N PRO A 93 0.72 8.61 -1.55
CA PRO A 93 0.17 9.94 -1.69
C PRO A 93 -0.75 10.26 -0.51
N PHE A 94 -0.77 11.53 -0.11
CA PHE A 94 -1.66 12.01 0.93
C PHE A 94 -2.34 13.32 0.54
N LEU A 95 -3.48 13.54 1.17
CA LEU A 95 -4.33 14.72 1.04
C LEU A 95 -4.63 15.23 2.45
N SER A 96 -4.29 16.47 2.75
CA SER A 96 -4.63 17.13 4.01
C SER A 96 -5.60 18.28 3.74
N ILE A 97 -6.74 18.25 4.40
CA ILE A 97 -7.74 19.32 4.34
C ILE A 97 -7.77 20.00 5.70
N GLU A 98 -7.21 21.21 5.76
CA GLU A 98 -7.18 22.05 6.94
C GLU A 98 -8.31 23.07 6.88
N GLU A 99 -9.11 23.16 7.93
CA GLU A 99 -10.15 24.16 8.11
C GLU A 99 -9.90 24.91 9.41
N LYS A 100 -9.77 26.24 9.31
CA LYS A 100 -9.58 27.14 10.43
C LYS A 100 -10.76 28.08 10.55
N LYS A 101 -11.48 27.99 11.66
CA LYS A 101 -12.56 28.90 12.04
C LYS A 101 -12.08 29.84 13.12
N THR A 102 -12.21 31.13 12.88
CA THR A 102 -11.89 32.20 13.82
C THR A 102 -13.16 32.98 14.10
N ASP A 103 -13.57 32.99 15.36
CA ASP A 103 -14.74 33.72 15.84
C ASP A 103 -14.28 34.83 16.80
N PHE A 104 -14.53 36.07 16.40
CA PHE A 104 -14.13 37.27 17.14
C PHE A 104 -15.23 38.32 17.10
N VAL A 105 -15.88 38.57 18.25
CA VAL A 105 -16.73 39.76 18.53
C VAL A 105 -17.71 40.11 17.40
N ASP A 106 -18.31 39.10 16.75
CA ASP A 106 -19.27 39.18 15.60
C ASP A 106 -18.68 38.96 14.19
N THR A 107 -17.40 38.59 14.08
CA THR A 107 -16.78 38.17 12.81
C THR A 107 -16.41 36.70 12.86
N LEU A 108 -17.10 35.90 12.04
CA LEU A 108 -16.72 34.51 11.76
C LEU A 108 -15.93 34.45 10.45
N THR A 109 -14.64 34.12 10.55
CA THR A 109 -13.79 33.86 9.39
C THR A 109 -13.49 32.36 9.30
N THR A 110 -13.81 31.76 8.16
CA THR A 110 -13.45 30.37 7.86
C THR A 110 -12.42 30.38 6.72
N THR A 111 -11.26 29.79 6.96
CA THR A 111 -10.25 29.52 5.92
C THR A 111 -10.17 28.02 5.72
N ARG A 112 -10.12 27.59 4.46
CA ARG A 112 -9.92 26.19 4.08
C ARG A 112 -8.69 26.10 3.19
N ASN A 113 -7.74 25.26 3.57
CA ASN A 113 -6.57 24.94 2.79
C ASN A 113 -6.57 23.46 2.43
N THR A 114 -6.13 23.15 1.23
CA THR A 114 -5.99 21.78 0.75
C THR A 114 -4.55 21.59 0.33
N ASN A 115 -3.85 20.66 0.97
CA ASN A 115 -2.49 20.28 0.63
C ASN A 115 -2.45 18.85 0.13
N THR A 116 -1.64 18.60 -0.89
CA THR A 116 -1.42 17.27 -1.46
C THR A 116 0.05 17.07 -1.68
N ASP A 117 0.55 15.90 -1.32
CA ASP A 117 1.95 15.54 -1.53
C ASP A 117 2.06 14.03 -1.65
N VAL A 118 3.19 13.56 -2.17
CA VAL A 118 3.45 12.17 -2.47
C VAL A 118 4.80 11.77 -1.91
N THR A 119 4.80 10.63 -1.26
CA THR A 119 6.03 10.01 -0.76
C THR A 119 6.18 8.64 -1.39
N GLY A 120 7.39 8.13 -1.44
CA GLY A 120 7.62 6.80 -1.98
C GLY A 120 9.05 6.34 -1.72
N GLY A 121 9.31 5.08 -2.04
CA GLY A 121 10.59 4.49 -1.74
C GLY A 121 10.84 3.19 -2.48
N LEU A 122 12.11 2.88 -2.62
CA LEU A 122 12.61 1.62 -3.15
C LEU A 122 13.79 1.17 -2.30
N SER A 123 13.75 -0.06 -1.81
CA SER A 123 14.80 -0.65 -0.98
C SER A 123 15.17 -2.05 -1.44
N LEU A 124 16.46 -2.36 -1.36
CA LEU A 124 16.99 -3.70 -1.47
C LEU A 124 17.17 -4.27 -0.06
N GLU A 125 16.64 -5.47 0.19
CA GLU A 125 16.80 -6.21 1.44
C GLU A 125 17.76 -7.39 1.24
N TYR A 126 18.69 -7.54 2.18
CA TYR A 126 19.56 -8.70 2.33
C TYR A 126 19.29 -9.40 3.67
N ARG A 127 19.03 -10.71 3.63
CA ARG A 127 18.81 -11.57 4.80
C ARG A 127 20.06 -12.38 5.07
N PHE A 128 20.60 -12.31 6.28
CA PHE A 128 21.89 -12.97 6.58
C PHE A 128 21.72 -14.45 6.93
N ALA A 129 20.61 -14.81 7.58
CA ALA A 129 20.38 -16.18 8.05
C ALA A 129 18.88 -16.54 7.99
N PRO A 130 18.31 -16.73 6.78
CA PRO A 130 16.87 -16.92 6.60
C PRO A 130 16.32 -18.19 7.26
N ASP A 131 17.17 -19.19 7.49
CA ASP A 131 16.79 -20.48 8.10
C ASP A 131 17.09 -20.51 9.62
N ALA A 132 17.62 -19.42 10.20
CA ALA A 132 17.89 -19.34 11.64
C ALA A 132 16.66 -18.91 12.43
N VAL A 133 16.61 -19.28 13.72
CA VAL A 133 15.53 -18.89 14.65
C VAL A 133 15.39 -17.37 14.76
N LEU A 134 16.54 -16.68 14.74
CA LEU A 134 16.62 -15.24 14.56
C LEU A 134 17.01 -14.97 13.11
N ASP A 135 16.16 -14.28 12.36
CA ASP A 135 16.36 -13.91 10.96
C ASP A 135 16.75 -12.42 10.85
N PRO A 136 18.05 -12.08 10.98
CA PRO A 136 18.53 -10.73 10.82
C PRO A 136 18.55 -10.31 9.34
N ARG A 137 18.23 -9.04 9.12
CA ARG A 137 18.10 -8.43 7.79
C ARG A 137 18.71 -7.04 7.77
N LEU A 138 19.18 -6.65 6.60
CA LEU A 138 19.67 -5.32 6.28
C LEU A 138 18.94 -4.84 5.03
N SER A 139 18.30 -3.68 5.11
CA SER A 139 17.73 -3.00 3.96
C SER A 139 18.45 -1.68 3.71
N VAL A 140 18.66 -1.38 2.43
CA VAL A 140 19.20 -0.10 1.97
C VAL A 140 18.29 0.40 0.87
N GLY A 141 17.85 1.64 0.97
CA GLY A 141 16.90 2.20 0.04
C GLY A 141 17.05 3.68 -0.21
N VAL A 142 16.30 4.12 -1.21
CA VAL A 142 16.11 5.51 -1.57
C VAL A 142 14.65 5.88 -1.40
N SER A 143 14.39 7.10 -0.97
CA SER A 143 13.03 7.62 -0.78
C SER A 143 12.81 8.93 -1.53
N TYR A 144 11.55 9.25 -1.77
CA TYR A 144 11.08 10.54 -2.22
C TYR A 144 10.22 11.19 -1.11
N PRO A 145 10.45 12.48 -0.76
CA PRO A 145 11.50 13.38 -1.26
C PRO A 145 12.92 12.82 -1.06
N PHE A 146 13.85 13.19 -1.96
CA PHE A 146 15.15 12.51 -2.13
C PHE A 146 15.85 12.26 -0.78
N GLY A 147 15.95 10.99 -0.41
CA GLY A 147 16.58 10.54 0.81
C GLY A 147 17.20 9.17 0.65
N VAL A 148 18.11 8.83 1.56
CA VAL A 148 18.74 7.51 1.65
C VAL A 148 18.40 6.94 3.01
N ASN A 149 18.05 5.66 3.05
CA ASN A 149 17.77 4.97 4.29
C ASN A 149 18.54 3.66 4.37
N VAL A 150 18.92 3.32 5.60
CA VAL A 150 19.54 2.06 5.98
C VAL A 150 18.77 1.56 7.19
N GLN A 151 18.31 0.33 7.15
CA GLN A 151 17.60 -0.30 8.26
C GLN A 151 18.14 -1.70 8.51
N THR A 152 18.36 -2.01 9.77
CA THR A 152 18.61 -3.37 10.24
C THR A 152 17.38 -3.84 10.99
N SER A 153 16.96 -5.08 10.74
CA SER A 153 15.86 -5.69 11.48
C SER A 153 16.20 -7.13 11.83
N ALA A 154 15.50 -7.68 12.81
CA ALA A 154 15.57 -9.09 13.15
C ALA A 154 14.18 -9.60 13.52
N THR A 155 13.83 -10.74 12.94
CA THR A 155 12.57 -11.42 13.24
C THR A 155 12.86 -12.68 14.04
N LEU A 156 12.09 -12.90 15.09
CA LEU A 156 12.09 -14.13 15.87
C LEU A 156 10.70 -14.78 15.74
N LEU A 157 10.66 -15.94 15.08
CA LEU A 157 9.45 -16.76 14.98
C LEU A 157 9.43 -17.75 16.15
N LYS A 158 8.46 -17.60 17.04
CA LYS A 158 8.21 -18.55 18.13
C LYS A 158 6.72 -18.80 18.25
N ASP A 159 6.26 -19.87 17.59
CA ASP A 159 4.86 -20.29 17.55
C ASP A 159 4.14 -20.11 18.92
N PRO A 160 3.02 -19.35 18.99
CA PRO A 160 2.26 -18.71 17.89
C PRO A 160 2.62 -17.25 17.60
N VAL A 161 3.72 -16.76 18.18
CA VAL A 161 4.09 -15.34 18.20
C VAL A 161 5.26 -15.07 17.25
N ILE A 162 5.15 -13.97 16.53
CA ILE A 162 6.24 -13.39 15.73
C ILE A 162 6.68 -12.11 16.42
N LEU A 163 7.96 -12.00 16.72
CA LEU A 163 8.57 -10.78 17.27
C LEU A 163 9.46 -10.15 16.20
N LEU A 164 9.40 -8.83 16.10
CA LEU A 164 10.18 -8.03 15.16
C LEU A 164 10.83 -6.87 15.91
N GLY A 165 12.13 -6.69 15.72
CA GLY A 165 12.85 -5.48 16.13
C GLY A 165 13.50 -4.83 14.93
N SER A 166 13.51 -3.50 14.86
CA SER A 166 14.21 -2.77 13.81
C SER A 166 14.86 -1.49 14.32
N LEU A 167 15.96 -1.14 13.67
CA LEU A 167 16.68 0.12 13.83
C LEU A 167 16.95 0.66 12.43
N GLY A 168 16.48 1.87 12.16
CA GLY A 168 16.66 2.56 10.89
C GLY A 168 17.31 3.92 11.08
N TYR A 169 18.11 4.31 10.09
CA TYR A 169 18.58 5.67 9.91
C TYR A 169 18.17 6.13 8.51
N ALA A 170 17.58 7.31 8.43
CA ALA A 170 17.26 7.95 7.18
C ALA A 170 17.89 9.33 7.12
N LYS A 171 18.59 9.57 6.01
CA LYS A 171 19.23 10.82 5.69
C LYS A 171 18.43 11.53 4.61
N SER A 172 18.05 12.77 4.86
CA SER A 172 17.50 13.59 3.79
C SER A 172 18.62 14.14 2.92
N LEU A 173 18.42 14.13 1.60
CA LEU A 173 19.29 14.81 0.64
C LEU A 173 18.70 16.14 0.17
N ASP A 174 17.49 16.48 0.65
CA ASP A 174 16.89 17.78 0.44
C ASP A 174 17.37 18.77 1.51
N ASN A 175 17.54 20.04 1.15
CA ASN A 175 18.06 21.08 2.03
C ASN A 175 17.13 21.38 3.22
N ASN A 176 15.87 20.97 3.13
CA ASN A 176 14.84 21.19 4.16
C ASN A 176 14.44 19.91 4.89
N GLY A 177 14.97 18.75 4.50
CA GLY A 177 14.59 17.49 5.12
C GLY A 177 15.44 17.20 6.35
N GLU A 178 14.88 16.36 7.23
CA GLU A 178 15.51 16.03 8.51
C GLU A 178 16.08 14.62 8.49
N ASP A 179 17.29 14.49 9.02
CA ASP A 179 17.86 13.20 9.35
C ASP A 179 17.10 12.60 10.54
N THR A 180 16.73 11.34 10.43
CA THR A 180 15.91 10.66 11.43
C THR A 180 16.49 9.30 11.80
N LEU A 181 16.34 8.95 13.07
CA LEU A 181 16.61 7.63 13.59
C LEU A 181 15.31 7.00 14.06
N VAL A 182 15.10 5.73 13.72
CA VAL A 182 13.82 5.05 13.87
C VAL A 182 14.02 3.73 14.59
N PHE A 183 13.32 3.56 15.71
CA PHE A 183 13.27 2.31 16.45
C PHE A 183 11.91 1.67 16.23
N GLY A 184 11.87 0.42 15.78
CA GLY A 184 10.65 -0.33 15.57
C GLY A 184 10.60 -1.59 16.43
N LEU A 185 9.43 -1.84 17.02
CA LEU A 185 9.08 -3.10 17.66
C LEU A 185 7.75 -3.59 17.08
N GLY A 186 7.66 -4.87 16.80
CA GLY A 186 6.44 -5.49 16.28
C GLY A 186 6.20 -6.84 16.96
N THR A 187 4.93 -7.14 17.21
CA THR A 187 4.49 -8.48 17.59
C THR A 187 3.28 -8.86 16.76
N GLY A 188 3.20 -10.11 16.33
CA GLY A 188 2.08 -10.64 15.58
C GLY A 188 1.72 -12.03 16.06
N PHE A 189 0.45 -12.39 15.95
CA PHE A 189 0.00 -13.77 16.17
C PHE A 189 -1.15 -14.11 15.23
N ILE A 190 -1.18 -15.38 14.82
CA ILE A 190 -2.26 -15.94 14.02
C ILE A 190 -3.25 -16.57 14.99
N ALA A 191 -4.45 -16.00 15.08
CA ALA A 191 -5.47 -16.50 16.00
C ALA A 191 -6.12 -17.78 15.46
N ASN A 192 -6.37 -17.83 14.15
CA ASN A 192 -6.86 -18.99 13.41
C ASN A 192 -6.56 -18.81 11.91
N GLU A 193 -7.06 -19.72 11.07
CA GLU A 193 -6.87 -19.70 9.60
C GLU A 193 -7.39 -18.42 8.92
N HIS A 194 -8.34 -17.72 9.53
CA HIS A 194 -8.94 -16.52 8.99
C HIS A 194 -8.46 -15.23 9.65
N ILE A 195 -8.12 -15.25 10.93
CA ILE A 195 -7.92 -14.04 11.73
C ILE A 195 -6.48 -13.97 12.22
N ASN A 196 -5.86 -12.82 12.01
CA ASN A 196 -4.55 -12.51 12.54
C ASN A 196 -4.55 -11.13 13.21
N PHE A 197 -3.61 -10.93 14.12
CA PHE A 197 -3.46 -9.67 14.84
C PHE A 197 -1.99 -9.27 14.87
N SER A 198 -1.71 -7.98 14.68
CA SER A 198 -0.39 -7.42 14.93
C SER A 198 -0.46 -6.10 15.68
N ALA A 199 0.57 -5.87 16.49
CA ALA A 199 0.79 -4.61 17.19
C ALA A 199 2.21 -4.14 16.91
N THR A 200 2.36 -2.86 16.59
CA THR A 200 3.65 -2.28 16.22
C THR A 200 3.84 -0.96 16.94
N ALA A 201 5.07 -0.66 17.31
CA ALA A 201 5.46 0.59 17.94
C ALA A 201 6.71 1.10 17.24
N ASN A 202 6.63 2.31 16.68
CA ASN A 202 7.74 2.98 16.02
C ASN A 202 8.03 4.28 16.76
N HIS A 203 9.28 4.52 17.13
CA HIS A 203 9.73 5.77 17.71
C HIS A 203 10.71 6.45 16.76
N ILE A 204 10.35 7.64 16.28
CA ILE A 204 11.10 8.44 15.32
C ILE A 204 11.75 9.60 16.08
N VAL A 205 13.07 9.68 16.00
CA VAL A 205 13.90 10.71 16.62
C VAL A 205 14.53 11.55 15.51
N PRO A 206 14.13 12.81 15.32
CA PRO A 206 14.86 13.73 14.45
C PRO A 206 16.24 14.01 15.06
N LEU A 207 17.28 13.94 14.24
CA LEU A 207 18.67 14.17 14.63
C LEU A 207 19.13 15.60 14.38
N GLU A 208 18.50 16.25 13.41
CA GLU A 208 18.76 17.63 13.01
C GLU A 208 17.46 18.44 13.13
N ASN A 209 17.58 19.75 13.39
CA ASN A 209 16.47 20.69 13.67
C ASN A 209 15.74 20.49 15.01
N SER A 210 14.89 21.48 15.37
CA SER A 210 14.11 21.52 16.61
C SER A 210 12.77 20.77 16.52
N SER A 211 12.73 19.69 15.75
CA SER A 211 11.51 18.89 15.56
C SER A 211 11.29 17.95 16.73
N PHE A 212 10.03 17.57 16.95
CA PHE A 212 9.66 16.71 18.06
C PHE A 212 9.75 15.24 17.69
N SER A 213 10.28 14.42 18.59
CA SER A 213 10.19 12.97 18.47
C SER A 213 8.74 12.53 18.39
N THR A 214 8.46 11.54 17.55
CA THR A 214 7.11 11.01 17.35
C THR A 214 7.09 9.52 17.63
N THR A 215 6.14 9.06 18.43
CA THR A 215 5.87 7.64 18.68
C THR A 215 4.58 7.26 17.98
N ILE A 216 4.62 6.22 17.15
CA ILE A 216 3.47 5.68 16.43
C ILE A 216 3.23 4.27 16.93
N ILE A 217 2.07 4.03 17.53
CA ILE A 217 1.61 2.70 17.91
C ILE A 217 0.50 2.30 16.96
N SER A 218 0.56 1.11 16.37
CA SER A 218 -0.50 0.59 15.52
C SER A 218 -0.99 -0.76 16.00
N PHE A 219 -2.29 -0.98 15.87
CA PHE A 219 -2.95 -2.26 16.08
C PHE A 219 -3.65 -2.64 14.79
N ARG A 220 -3.40 -3.85 14.31
CA ARG A 220 -3.96 -4.38 13.07
C ARG A 220 -4.69 -5.69 13.35
N THR A 221 -5.87 -5.81 12.76
CA THR A 221 -6.63 -7.05 12.67
C THR A 221 -6.76 -7.42 11.20
N GLY A 222 -6.29 -8.59 10.84
CA GLY A 222 -6.35 -9.14 9.49
C GLY A 222 -7.41 -10.22 9.36
N TYR A 223 -8.07 -10.26 8.20
CA TYR A 223 -8.99 -11.31 7.78
C TYR A 223 -8.55 -11.92 6.45
N ASN A 224 -8.12 -13.17 6.45
CA ASN A 224 -7.76 -13.93 5.26
C ASN A 224 -9.03 -14.31 4.49
N LEU A 225 -9.07 -13.94 3.21
CA LEU A 225 -10.21 -14.20 2.32
C LEU A 225 -10.20 -15.62 1.76
N ASP A 226 -9.05 -16.28 1.78
CA ASP A 226 -8.84 -17.64 1.32
C ASP A 226 -8.17 -18.50 2.40
N GLN A 227 -8.45 -19.80 2.41
CA GLN A 227 -7.84 -20.75 3.34
C GLN A 227 -6.32 -20.84 3.19
N ALA A 228 -5.80 -20.52 1.99
CA ALA A 228 -4.37 -20.49 1.73
C ALA A 228 -3.70 -19.17 2.19
N GLY A 229 -4.46 -18.17 2.68
CA GLY A 229 -3.93 -16.90 3.16
C GLY A 229 -3.23 -16.05 2.09
N LYS A 230 -3.53 -16.27 0.80
CA LYS A 230 -2.97 -15.53 -0.33
C LYS A 230 -3.58 -14.14 -0.46
N SER A 231 -4.72 -13.89 0.16
CA SER A 231 -5.44 -12.61 0.10
C SER A 231 -6.04 -12.25 1.44
N GLU A 232 -5.98 -10.96 1.80
CA GLU A 232 -6.32 -10.50 3.14
C GLU A 232 -6.90 -9.09 3.14
N ILE A 233 -7.88 -8.84 4.00
CA ILE A 233 -8.34 -7.50 4.37
C ILE A 233 -7.87 -7.18 5.79
N GLY A 234 -7.16 -6.07 5.96
CA GLY A 234 -6.68 -5.59 7.25
C GLY A 234 -7.38 -4.31 7.68
N PHE A 235 -7.79 -4.25 8.94
CA PHE A 235 -8.15 -2.99 9.60
C PHE A 235 -7.07 -2.61 10.60
N LYS A 236 -6.60 -1.37 10.53
CA LYS A 236 -5.51 -0.85 11.35
C LYS A 236 -5.93 0.42 12.07
N THR A 237 -5.74 0.44 13.38
CA THR A 237 -5.85 1.66 14.21
C THR A 237 -4.45 2.17 14.48
N ILE A 238 -4.25 3.47 14.35
CA ILE A 238 -2.95 4.15 14.48
C ILE A 238 -3.08 5.21 15.56
N LEU A 239 -2.19 5.18 16.54
CA LEU A 239 -2.04 6.19 17.57
C LEU A 239 -0.70 6.87 17.34
N SER A 240 -0.71 8.17 17.06
CA SER A 240 0.50 8.96 16.92
C SER A 240 0.61 9.93 18.08
N PHE A 241 1.73 9.87 18.80
CA PHE A 241 2.06 10.73 19.91
C PHE A 241 3.25 11.57 19.50
N ASN A 242 3.07 12.89 19.47
CA ASN A 242 4.19 13.81 19.54
C ASN A 242 4.14 14.52 20.90
N SER A 243 5.16 15.29 21.25
CA SER A 243 5.24 15.98 22.56
C SER A 243 4.11 16.97 22.86
N ARG A 244 3.21 17.24 21.89
CA ARG A 244 2.12 18.22 22.02
C ARG A 244 0.74 17.60 21.85
N GLU A 245 0.62 16.51 21.10
CA GLU A 245 -0.63 16.04 20.53
C GLU A 245 -0.64 14.52 20.41
N THR A 246 -1.83 13.95 20.66
CA THR A 246 -2.14 12.54 20.38
C THR A 246 -3.18 12.50 19.26
N LYS A 247 -2.87 11.77 18.18
CA LYS A 247 -3.75 11.61 17.02
C LYS A 247 -4.18 10.17 16.90
N VAL A 248 -5.43 9.96 16.49
CA VAL A 248 -6.01 8.65 16.20
C VAL A 248 -6.31 8.59 14.72
N GLY A 249 -5.80 7.57 14.04
CA GLY A 249 -6.08 7.29 12.64
C GLY A 249 -6.56 5.86 12.44
N PHE A 250 -7.20 5.63 11.30
CA PHE A 250 -7.71 4.34 10.89
C PHE A 250 -7.25 4.06 9.46
N SER A 251 -6.97 2.80 9.14
CA SER A 251 -6.60 2.37 7.79
C SER A 251 -7.26 1.05 7.45
N LEU A 252 -7.74 0.95 6.22
CA LEU A 252 -8.21 -0.27 5.61
C LEU A 252 -7.17 -0.70 4.56
N GLU A 253 -6.77 -1.96 4.61
CA GLU A 253 -5.74 -2.53 3.76
C GLU A 253 -6.30 -3.75 3.03
N TYR A 254 -5.95 -3.90 1.76
CA TYR A 254 -6.10 -5.11 0.99
C TYR A 254 -4.71 -5.61 0.60
N GLY A 255 -4.37 -6.82 1.03
CA GLY A 255 -3.07 -7.43 0.77
C GLY A 255 -3.21 -8.72 -0.01
N GLY A 256 -2.17 -9.04 -0.77
CA GLY A 256 -2.04 -10.35 -1.38
C GLY A 256 -0.61 -10.84 -1.41
N ARG A 257 -0.44 -12.16 -1.47
CA ARG A 257 0.85 -12.84 -1.56
C ARG A 257 0.76 -14.03 -2.51
N GLY A 258 1.87 -14.37 -3.14
CA GLY A 258 1.94 -15.51 -4.05
C GLY A 258 3.35 -15.79 -4.53
N ARG A 259 3.48 -16.70 -5.48
CA ARG A 259 4.77 -17.10 -6.06
C ARG A 259 4.67 -17.15 -7.58
N LEU A 260 5.59 -16.48 -8.27
CA LEU A 260 5.75 -16.58 -9.71
C LEU A 260 6.51 -17.87 -10.04
N GLY A 261 5.96 -18.73 -10.91
CA GLY A 261 6.63 -19.93 -11.42
C GLY A 261 6.08 -21.28 -10.97
N GLN A 262 5.05 -21.34 -10.13
CA GLN A 262 4.25 -22.56 -9.97
C GLN A 262 3.17 -22.59 -11.06
N VAL A 263 3.42 -23.35 -12.13
CA VAL A 263 2.34 -23.85 -12.98
C VAL A 263 1.53 -24.80 -12.09
N ASN A 264 0.30 -24.43 -11.73
CA ASN A 264 -0.63 -25.29 -11.00
C ASN A 264 -0.73 -26.63 -11.72
N THR A 265 -0.10 -27.66 -11.16
CA THR A 265 -0.32 -29.07 -11.57
C THR A 265 -1.37 -29.68 -10.64
N ASP A 266 -2.45 -28.93 -10.37
CA ASP A 266 -3.57 -29.38 -9.53
C ASP A 266 -4.80 -29.77 -10.38
N ALA A 267 -4.56 -30.17 -11.64
CA ALA A 267 -5.58 -30.73 -12.52
C ALA A 267 -5.12 -32.08 -13.10
N GLU A 268 -4.74 -33.01 -12.23
CA GLU A 268 -4.58 -34.42 -12.63
C GLU A 268 -5.08 -35.37 -11.52
N ILE A 269 -6.41 -35.34 -11.34
CA ILE A 269 -7.25 -36.39 -10.74
C ILE A 269 -8.54 -36.29 -11.59
N ASP A 270 -9.09 -37.27 -12.28
CA ASP A 270 -9.08 -38.73 -12.22
C ASP A 270 -9.55 -39.15 -13.62
N ASN A 271 -8.83 -39.99 -14.36
CA ASN A 271 -9.38 -40.70 -15.53
C ASN A 271 -8.41 -41.81 -15.93
N ASN A 272 -8.27 -42.83 -15.09
CA ASN A 272 -7.96 -44.19 -15.55
C ASN A 272 -8.11 -45.18 -14.40
N GLU A 273 -9.33 -45.65 -14.18
CA GLU A 273 -9.55 -47.02 -13.72
C GLU A 273 -11.00 -47.44 -13.97
N SER A 274 -11.23 -48.27 -15.00
CA SER A 274 -12.07 -49.48 -14.94
C SER A 274 -12.57 -49.89 -16.33
N GLU A 275 -11.77 -50.69 -17.04
CA GLU A 275 -12.31 -51.72 -17.92
C GLU A 275 -12.60 -52.98 -17.08
N LYS A 276 -13.89 -53.32 -16.91
CA LYS A 276 -14.35 -54.72 -16.95
C LYS A 276 -15.87 -54.80 -17.12
N LYS A 277 -16.27 -55.68 -18.04
CA LYS A 277 -17.62 -55.95 -18.56
C LYS A 277 -18.21 -57.21 -17.85
N PRO A 278 -19.42 -57.71 -18.20
CA PRO A 278 -20.70 -57.54 -17.49
C PRO A 278 -21.24 -58.84 -16.83
N GLN A 279 -22.24 -58.76 -15.94
CA GLN A 279 -23.17 -59.89 -15.72
C GLN A 279 -24.53 -59.51 -15.09
N ASP A 280 -25.58 -60.13 -15.63
CA ASP A 280 -27.02 -60.06 -15.34
C ASP A 280 -27.44 -60.43 -13.91
N SER A 281 -28.48 -59.77 -13.37
CA SER A 281 -29.81 -60.36 -13.08
C SER A 281 -30.67 -59.48 -12.15
N THR A 282 -31.88 -59.13 -12.61
CA THR A 282 -33.07 -58.59 -11.90
C THR A 282 -33.90 -59.77 -11.32
N PRO A 283 -35.09 -59.62 -10.64
CA PRO A 283 -35.87 -58.44 -10.20
C PRO A 283 -36.57 -58.54 -8.80
N SER A 284 -37.16 -57.44 -8.32
CA SER A 284 -38.45 -57.37 -7.57
C SER A 284 -38.77 -55.90 -7.22
N GLU A 285 -39.67 -55.24 -7.98
CA GLU A 285 -41.08 -54.90 -7.68
C GLU A 285 -41.32 -53.52 -7.01
N SER A 286 -42.08 -52.70 -7.75
CA SER A 286 -42.67 -51.37 -7.48
C SER A 286 -44.04 -51.52 -6.74
N PRO A 287 -44.98 -50.53 -6.64
CA PRO A 287 -45.00 -49.13 -7.13
C PRO A 287 -45.70 -48.09 -6.22
N SER A 288 -45.68 -46.79 -6.63
CA SER A 288 -46.91 -45.95 -6.77
C SER A 288 -46.60 -44.47 -7.09
N ASN A 289 -46.84 -44.06 -8.36
CA ASN A 289 -47.65 -42.91 -8.83
C ASN A 289 -47.36 -41.46 -8.31
N SER A 290 -47.42 -40.36 -9.08
CA SER A 290 -48.05 -40.06 -10.37
C SER A 290 -47.59 -38.68 -10.91
N GLN A 291 -47.69 -38.53 -12.24
CA GLN A 291 -48.07 -37.32 -13.02
C GLN A 291 -47.04 -36.22 -13.42
N LYS A 292 -46.76 -36.23 -14.74
CA LYS A 292 -46.42 -35.10 -15.66
C LYS A 292 -47.72 -34.29 -15.98
N PRO A 293 -47.72 -33.08 -16.62
CA PRO A 293 -47.03 -32.78 -17.88
C PRO A 293 -46.36 -31.38 -17.99
N LEU A 294 -45.77 -31.16 -19.17
CA LEU A 294 -44.82 -30.16 -19.67
C LEU A 294 -45.56 -29.03 -20.48
N PRO A 295 -44.89 -28.23 -21.35
CA PRO A 295 -44.22 -26.92 -21.19
C PRO A 295 -44.99 -25.72 -21.83
N THR A 296 -44.44 -24.50 -21.76
CA THR A 296 -44.72 -23.47 -22.80
C THR A 296 -43.51 -22.54 -23.03
N GLN A 297 -43.06 -22.49 -24.29
CA GLN A 297 -42.20 -21.43 -24.86
C GLN A 297 -43.06 -20.22 -25.23
N SER A 298 -42.51 -19.00 -25.14
CA SER A 298 -42.95 -17.88 -25.98
C SER A 298 -41.86 -16.83 -26.12
N SER A 299 -41.78 -16.33 -27.35
CA SER A 299 -40.82 -15.47 -28.02
C SER A 299 -41.21 -13.98 -28.03
N ASN A 300 -40.27 -13.17 -28.54
CA ASN A 300 -40.41 -11.96 -29.37
C ASN A 300 -40.39 -10.52 -28.77
N ASN A 301 -39.34 -9.80 -29.21
CA ASN A 301 -39.31 -8.55 -30.01
C ASN A 301 -39.64 -7.15 -29.46
N ASN A 302 -38.74 -6.23 -29.90
CA ASN A 302 -38.88 -4.78 -30.15
C ASN A 302 -39.04 -3.85 -28.92
N SER A 303 -38.49 -2.63 -28.85
CA SER A 303 -38.20 -1.62 -29.88
C SER A 303 -37.33 -0.48 -29.29
N ASN A 304 -36.55 0.20 -30.14
CA ASN A 304 -36.00 1.55 -29.91
C ASN A 304 -37.15 2.60 -29.82
N PRO A 305 -36.92 3.81 -29.23
CA PRO A 305 -36.67 4.97 -30.12
C PRO A 305 -35.76 6.08 -29.55
N SER A 306 -35.50 7.01 -30.47
CA SER A 306 -34.59 8.16 -30.58
C SER A 306 -34.99 9.49 -29.88
N VAL A 307 -33.97 10.26 -29.48
CA VAL A 307 -33.68 11.72 -29.64
C VAL A 307 -34.76 12.79 -29.32
N SER A 308 -34.42 13.79 -28.46
CA SER A 308 -34.57 15.26 -28.72
C SER A 308 -34.03 16.20 -27.61
N ASN A 309 -33.02 17.02 -27.97
CA ASN A 309 -32.75 18.46 -27.75
C ASN A 309 -32.92 19.27 -26.42
N ASN A 310 -31.78 19.89 -26.05
CA ASN A 310 -31.44 21.34 -25.95
C ASN A 310 -31.48 22.18 -24.64
N ASN A 311 -30.43 23.04 -24.58
CA ASN A 311 -30.18 24.29 -23.83
C ASN A 311 -29.55 24.14 -22.43
N SER A 312 -28.44 24.79 -22.02
CA SER A 312 -27.59 25.89 -22.54
C SER A 312 -26.30 25.96 -21.68
N VAL A 313 -25.35 26.84 -22.07
CA VAL A 313 -24.47 27.68 -21.19
C VAL A 313 -22.94 27.46 -21.27
N VAL A 314 -22.28 28.50 -21.80
CA VAL A 314 -20.95 29.09 -21.49
C VAL A 314 -19.67 28.50 -22.11
N LEU A 315 -19.04 29.37 -22.91
CA LEU A 315 -17.68 29.28 -23.46
C LEU A 315 -16.62 29.37 -22.35
N THR A 316 -15.71 28.40 -22.29
CA THR A 316 -14.40 28.47 -21.64
C THR A 316 -13.36 27.71 -22.49
N PRO A 317 -12.05 28.03 -22.39
CA PRO A 317 -11.08 27.86 -23.47
C PRO A 317 -10.59 26.41 -23.70
N ASN A 318 -10.36 26.10 -24.97
CA ASN A 318 -9.72 24.91 -25.59
C ASN A 318 -9.16 23.81 -24.66
N ASN A 319 -9.93 22.73 -24.49
CA ASN A 319 -9.45 21.41 -24.04
C ASN A 319 -8.85 20.55 -25.17
N SER A 320 -8.96 20.99 -26.43
CA SER A 320 -8.47 20.24 -27.59
C SER A 320 -6.94 20.13 -27.65
N ASP A 321 -6.23 21.16 -27.20
CA ASP A 321 -4.77 21.22 -27.33
C ASP A 321 -4.07 20.33 -26.27
N LYS A 322 -4.63 20.23 -25.06
CA LYS A 322 -4.09 19.36 -23.99
C LYS A 322 -4.25 17.87 -24.27
N ASN A 323 -5.37 17.47 -24.89
CA ASN A 323 -5.59 16.08 -25.26
C ASN A 323 -4.63 15.64 -26.39
N LYS A 324 -4.32 16.55 -27.32
CA LYS A 324 -3.37 16.29 -28.40
C LYS A 324 -1.94 16.08 -27.88
N THR A 325 -1.50 16.89 -26.90
CA THR A 325 -0.20 16.73 -26.24
C THR A 325 -0.09 15.42 -25.45
N LEU A 326 -1.19 14.95 -24.85
CA LEU A 326 -1.23 13.69 -24.11
C LEU A 326 -1.14 12.48 -25.06
N GLU A 327 -1.86 12.51 -26.18
CA GLU A 327 -1.79 11.46 -27.22
C GLU A 327 -0.39 11.36 -27.83
N GLU A 328 0.26 12.50 -28.10
CA GLU A 328 1.66 12.55 -28.56
C GLU A 328 2.62 11.93 -27.55
N SER A 329 2.44 12.23 -26.25
CA SER A 329 3.26 11.66 -25.17
C SER A 329 3.06 10.14 -25.02
N ILE A 330 1.83 9.66 -25.19
CA ILE A 330 1.50 8.22 -25.15
C ILE A 330 2.14 7.50 -26.35
N GLN A 331 2.09 8.08 -27.55
CA GLN A 331 2.74 7.50 -28.73
C GLN A 331 4.27 7.46 -28.60
N GLU A 332 4.86 8.48 -27.98
CA GLU A 332 6.30 8.51 -27.69
C GLU A 332 6.70 7.42 -26.69
N LEU A 333 5.90 7.19 -25.64
CA LEU A 333 6.09 6.10 -24.69
C LEU A 333 6.02 4.73 -25.38
N TYR A 334 5.07 4.50 -26.27
CA TYR A 334 4.99 3.25 -27.03
C TYR A 334 6.23 3.02 -27.90
N ARG A 335 6.73 4.06 -28.59
CA ARG A 335 7.98 3.97 -29.37
C ARG A 335 9.19 3.69 -28.50
N LEU A 336 9.26 4.28 -27.31
CA LEU A 336 10.35 4.07 -26.37
C LEU A 336 10.37 2.63 -25.86
N ILE A 337 9.19 2.08 -25.53
CA ILE A 337 9.04 0.68 -25.09
C ILE A 337 9.50 -0.26 -26.21
N GLU A 338 9.02 -0.06 -27.44
CA GLU A 338 9.39 -0.90 -28.58
C GLU A 338 10.91 -0.83 -28.87
N ALA A 339 11.53 0.35 -28.72
CA ALA A 339 12.98 0.49 -28.85
C ALA A 339 13.74 -0.27 -27.75
N LYS A 340 13.21 -0.29 -26.52
CA LYS A 340 13.80 -1.05 -25.41
C LYS A 340 13.65 -2.56 -25.57
N ASP A 341 12.53 -3.03 -26.11
CA ASP A 341 12.33 -4.46 -26.39
C ASP A 341 13.34 -4.97 -27.43
N ARG A 342 13.59 -4.20 -28.50
CA ARG A 342 14.64 -4.54 -29.48
C ARG A 342 16.05 -4.55 -28.85
N GLN A 343 16.32 -3.64 -27.92
CA GLN A 343 17.60 -3.61 -27.19
C GLN A 343 17.78 -4.86 -26.33
N ILE A 344 16.70 -5.33 -25.68
CA ILE A 344 16.70 -6.57 -24.89
C ILE A 344 16.96 -7.77 -25.79
N GLU A 345 16.31 -7.85 -26.95
CA GLU A 345 16.50 -8.95 -27.90
C GLU A 345 17.95 -9.02 -28.41
N GLN A 346 18.57 -7.87 -28.70
CA GLN A 346 19.98 -7.80 -29.06
C GLN A 346 20.91 -8.29 -27.95
N LEU A 347 20.62 -7.93 -26.69
CA LEU A 347 21.40 -8.40 -25.54
C LEU A 347 21.26 -9.91 -25.35
N GLN A 348 20.06 -10.47 -25.53
CA GLN A 348 19.84 -11.92 -25.47
C GLN A 348 20.64 -12.66 -26.54
N GLN A 349 20.68 -12.16 -27.78
CA GLN A 349 21.49 -12.74 -28.84
C GLN A 349 23.00 -12.68 -28.51
N GLN A 350 23.47 -11.59 -27.91
CA GLN A 350 24.86 -11.48 -27.47
C GLN A 350 25.21 -12.48 -26.37
N ILE A 351 24.33 -12.64 -25.37
CA ILE A 351 24.49 -13.62 -24.29
C ILE A 351 24.61 -15.03 -24.87
N ASN A 352 23.69 -15.43 -25.74
CA ASN A 352 23.72 -16.74 -26.37
C ASN A 352 25.03 -16.98 -27.17
N SER A 353 25.51 -15.95 -27.88
CA SER A 353 26.78 -16.04 -28.62
C SER A 353 28.01 -16.18 -27.72
N LEU A 354 27.97 -15.62 -26.51
CA LEU A 354 29.05 -15.72 -25.53
C LEU A 354 29.04 -17.09 -24.84
N GLU A 355 27.85 -17.63 -24.53
CA GLU A 355 27.69 -18.99 -24.01
C GLU A 355 28.18 -20.05 -25.00
N GLU A 356 27.88 -19.90 -26.29
CA GLU A 356 28.41 -20.79 -27.33
C GLU A 356 29.94 -20.73 -27.45
N LYS A 357 30.54 -19.56 -27.25
CA LYS A 357 32.00 -19.38 -27.29
C LYS A 357 32.68 -19.99 -26.06
N LEU A 358 32.08 -19.83 -24.87
CA LEU A 358 32.55 -20.45 -23.63
C LEU A 358 32.51 -21.99 -23.73
N ASN A 359 31.40 -22.55 -24.19
CA ASN A 359 31.24 -24.00 -24.36
C ASN A 359 32.20 -24.61 -25.41
N LYS A 360 32.72 -23.80 -26.34
CA LYS A 360 33.75 -24.22 -27.31
C LYS A 360 35.18 -24.15 -26.78
N GLN A 361 35.45 -23.42 -25.69
CA GLN A 361 36.77 -23.34 -25.07
C GLN A 361 37.01 -24.41 -24.00
N GLU A 362 35.95 -25.05 -23.50
CA GLU A 362 36.03 -26.15 -22.52
C GLU A 362 36.11 -27.56 -23.17
N LYS A 363 36.23 -27.65 -24.50
CA LYS A 363 36.57 -28.87 -25.24
C LYS A 363 37.92 -28.69 -25.93
#